data_AF-A0A359HHI6-F1
#
_entry.id   AF-A0A359HHI6-F1
#
_cell.length_a   1.000
_cell.length_b   1.000
_cell.length_c   1.000
_cell.angle_alpha   90.00
_cell.angle_beta   90.00
_cell.angle_gamma   90.00
#
_symmetry.space_group_name_H-M   'P 1'
#
loop_
_entity.id
_entity.type
_entity.pdbx_description
1 polymer ?
#
loop_
_entity_poly.entity_id
_entity_poly.type
_entity_poly.pdbx_seq_one_letter_code
_entity_poly.pdbx_strand_id
1 'polypeptide(L)'
;MNTSDTFGLYAVLGAAFFILLSRPSKNSAYTLPILLGMIAGLMHLGRADGILWLGFAWIGAIFAPLSKMEKFSFRGITQKSLLILGGYLIVMGPWFARNLRVFGSLLAPGNSRSLWITTYNELFIYPASQLTFEHWLASGFSAIIKARTWALGINLQRSLAEQGIIFLAPFILLGLWGMRKDFRVRLAGFIWLCTFLVMTVVFPLQGARGGFFHSSAALLPILWALAPVGLNNALAWAGRVRGWNIREASLIFSGAVLFFTILLSVFAVGSKMLGEENGVSPWEQNQITYQKLEETLTGFGALPADVVLTIDSPGYYAYTQRRALAIPDGEVQVSLDVAKKFGGDFLLLESDHPEGLNDLYEHPETPFGLEYLTTIDGTHIFRIK
;
A
#
# COMPACT_ATOMS: atom_id res chain seq x y z
N MET A 1 5.38 13.24 1.36
CA MET A 1 4.04 13.01 0.80
C MET A 1 2.99 12.86 1.89
N ASN A 2 2.17 13.89 2.13
CA ASN A 2 0.90 13.76 2.86
C ASN A 2 -0.22 13.63 1.81
N THR A 3 -0.32 12.49 1.15
CA THR A 3 -1.49 12.13 0.34
C THR A 3 -2.45 11.30 1.20
N SER A 4 -3.73 11.24 0.80
CA SER A 4 -4.72 10.40 1.48
C SER A 4 -4.32 8.91 1.36
N ASP A 5 -3.74 8.37 2.42
CA ASP A 5 -3.39 6.94 2.50
C ASP A 5 -4.59 6.11 2.99
N THR A 6 -4.71 4.91 2.45
CA THR A 6 -5.72 3.92 2.82
C THR A 6 -5.30 3.05 4.01
N PHE A 7 -4.08 3.22 4.53
CA PHE A 7 -3.49 2.39 5.58
C PHE A 7 -4.36 2.25 6.84
N GLY A 8 -4.79 3.37 7.42
CA GLY A 8 -5.64 3.36 8.62
C GLY A 8 -7.00 2.71 8.38
N LEU A 9 -7.61 3.00 7.22
CA LEU A 9 -8.86 2.36 6.80
C LEU A 9 -8.67 0.84 6.64
N TYR A 10 -7.56 0.40 6.04
CA TYR A 10 -7.25 -1.02 5.87
C TYR A 10 -7.09 -1.74 7.20
N ALA A 11 -6.40 -1.13 8.16
CA ALA A 11 -6.26 -1.68 9.51
C ALA A 11 -7.63 -1.82 10.20
N VAL A 12 -8.50 -0.81 10.11
CA VAL A 12 -9.86 -0.85 10.68
C VAL A 12 -10.70 -1.96 10.04
N LEU A 13 -10.68 -2.07 8.71
CA LEU A 13 -11.43 -3.10 7.98
C LEU A 13 -10.92 -4.51 8.31
N GLY A 14 -9.60 -4.69 8.43
CA GLY A 14 -9.00 -5.94 8.87
C GLY A 14 -9.36 -6.31 10.31
N ALA A 15 -9.35 -5.35 11.24
CA ALA A 15 -9.84 -5.56 12.60
C ALA A 15 -11.32 -5.99 12.61
N ALA A 16 -12.18 -5.28 11.88
CA ALA A 16 -13.60 -5.59 11.76
C ALA A 16 -13.82 -7.02 11.21
N PHE A 17 -13.04 -7.43 10.21
CA PHE A 17 -13.06 -8.77 9.64
C PHE A 17 -12.83 -9.85 10.73
N PHE A 18 -11.78 -9.73 11.54
CA PHE A 18 -11.48 -10.71 12.59
C PHE A 18 -12.44 -10.62 13.80
N ILE A 19 -12.97 -9.43 14.12
CA ILE A 19 -13.98 -9.25 15.17
C ILE A 19 -15.28 -9.97 14.79
N LEU A 20 -15.72 -9.86 13.53
CA LEU A 20 -16.91 -10.56 13.04
C LEU A 20 -16.75 -12.09 13.14
N LEU A 21 -15.58 -12.61 12.79
CA LEU A 21 -15.27 -14.04 12.97
C LEU A 21 -15.23 -14.49 14.44
N SER A 22 -15.10 -13.55 15.38
CA SER A 22 -14.99 -13.83 16.82
C SER A 22 -16.33 -13.86 17.55
N ARG A 23 -17.41 -13.35 16.95
CA ARG A 23 -18.73 -13.23 17.59
C ARG A 23 -19.83 -13.95 16.78
N PRO A 24 -19.82 -15.29 16.67
CA PRO A 24 -20.94 -16.00 16.06
C PRO A 24 -22.20 -15.83 16.91
N SER A 25 -23.20 -15.09 16.40
CA SER A 25 -24.55 -15.08 16.97
C SER A 25 -25.40 -16.19 16.34
N LYS A 26 -26.54 -16.55 16.95
CA LYS A 26 -27.50 -17.51 16.36
C LYS A 26 -28.03 -17.05 14.98
N ASN A 27 -28.04 -15.74 14.70
CA ASN A 27 -28.43 -15.17 13.39
C ASN A 27 -27.24 -15.02 12.42
N SER A 28 -26.03 -15.44 12.81
CA SER A 28 -24.81 -15.23 12.00
C SER A 28 -24.80 -15.98 10.67
N ALA A 29 -25.64 -17.00 10.47
CA ALA A 29 -25.66 -17.80 9.25
C ALA A 29 -25.86 -16.96 7.98
N TYR A 30 -26.56 -15.82 8.08
CA TYR A 30 -26.81 -14.92 6.97
C TYR A 30 -26.00 -13.62 7.10
N THR A 31 -26.02 -13.02 8.30
CA THR A 31 -25.42 -11.70 8.53
C THR A 31 -23.90 -11.73 8.40
N LEU A 32 -23.23 -12.77 8.91
CA LEU A 32 -21.77 -12.85 8.86
C LEU A 32 -21.25 -12.94 7.41
N PRO A 33 -21.73 -13.85 6.54
CA PRO A 33 -21.34 -13.89 5.13
C PRO A 33 -21.53 -12.55 4.41
N ILE A 34 -22.68 -11.88 4.59
CA ILE A 34 -22.96 -10.59 3.96
C ILE A 34 -21.95 -9.54 4.42
N LEU A 35 -21.74 -9.40 5.73
CA LEU A 35 -20.83 -8.40 6.28
C LEU A 35 -19.37 -8.66 5.88
N LEU A 36 -18.93 -9.91 5.84
CA LEU A 36 -17.60 -10.26 5.33
C LEU A 36 -17.46 -9.90 3.85
N GLY A 37 -18.50 -10.12 3.05
CA GLY A 37 -18.57 -9.68 1.65
C GLY A 37 -18.47 -8.17 1.51
N MET A 38 -19.22 -7.40 2.30
CA MET A 38 -19.17 -5.93 2.30
C MET A 38 -17.78 -5.41 2.70
N ILE A 39 -17.16 -6.00 3.74
CA ILE A 39 -15.79 -5.64 4.13
C ILE A 39 -14.80 -5.94 3.00
N ALA A 40 -14.87 -7.13 2.38
CA ALA A 40 -14.03 -7.45 1.23
C ALA A 40 -14.25 -6.47 0.07
N GLY A 41 -15.50 -6.05 -0.16
CA GLY A 41 -15.84 -5.02 -1.14
C GLY A 41 -15.19 -3.67 -0.83
N LEU A 42 -15.24 -3.22 0.43
CA LEU A 42 -14.60 -1.98 0.88
C LEU A 42 -13.07 -2.06 0.78
N MET A 43 -12.49 -3.23 1.09
CA MET A 43 -11.05 -3.44 0.95
C MET A 43 -10.60 -3.43 -0.52
N HIS A 44 -11.39 -3.99 -1.43
CA HIS A 44 -11.11 -3.90 -2.88
C HIS A 44 -11.35 -2.48 -3.41
N LEU A 45 -12.36 -1.77 -2.92
CA LEU A 45 -12.60 -0.38 -3.31
C LEU A 45 -11.43 0.54 -2.88
N GLY A 46 -10.86 0.30 -1.69
CA GLY A 46 -9.70 1.04 -1.21
C GLY A 46 -8.39 0.68 -1.90
N ARG A 47 -8.20 -0.59 -2.30
CA ARG A 47 -6.96 -1.07 -2.93
C ARG A 47 -7.19 -2.25 -3.87
N ALA A 48 -6.43 -2.30 -4.97
CA ALA A 48 -6.56 -3.36 -5.98
C ALA A 48 -6.32 -4.78 -5.43
N ASP A 49 -5.34 -4.96 -4.53
CA ASP A 49 -5.06 -6.25 -3.89
C ASP A 49 -6.13 -6.65 -2.86
N GLY A 50 -7.05 -5.74 -2.52
CA GLY A 50 -8.17 -6.00 -1.64
C GLY A 50 -9.14 -7.05 -2.15
N ILE A 51 -9.10 -7.39 -3.44
CA ILE A 51 -9.85 -8.51 -3.99
C ILE A 51 -9.49 -9.84 -3.31
N LEU A 52 -8.27 -10.01 -2.80
CA LEU A 52 -7.85 -11.22 -2.07
C LEU A 52 -8.73 -11.46 -0.83
N TRP A 53 -9.23 -10.39 -0.22
CA TRP A 53 -10.12 -10.47 0.95
C TRP A 53 -11.48 -11.08 0.64
N LEU A 54 -11.91 -11.10 -0.63
CA LEU A 54 -13.10 -11.87 -1.04
C LEU A 54 -12.84 -13.38 -0.88
N GLY A 55 -11.66 -13.84 -1.30
CA GLY A 55 -11.21 -15.22 -1.08
C GLY A 55 -11.10 -15.56 0.41
N PHE A 56 -10.52 -14.64 1.19
CA PHE A 56 -10.42 -14.82 2.64
C PHE A 56 -11.77 -14.80 3.34
N ALA A 57 -12.73 -14.00 2.86
CA ALA A 57 -14.12 -14.02 3.34
C ALA A 57 -14.78 -15.38 3.12
N TRP A 58 -14.58 -16.00 1.95
CA TRP A 58 -15.06 -17.37 1.71
C TRP A 58 -14.43 -18.37 2.68
N ILE A 59 -13.10 -18.36 2.80
CA ILE A 59 -12.40 -19.26 3.73
C ILE A 59 -12.88 -19.04 5.17
N GLY A 60 -12.96 -17.79 5.60
CA GLY A 60 -13.43 -17.38 6.92
C GLY A 60 -14.85 -17.86 7.20
N ALA A 61 -15.81 -17.61 6.31
CA ALA A 61 -17.21 -17.96 6.54
C ALA A 61 -17.51 -19.47 6.42
N ILE A 62 -16.80 -20.18 5.54
CA ILE A 62 -16.99 -21.61 5.29
C ILE A 62 -16.34 -22.45 6.39
N PHE A 63 -15.12 -22.09 6.80
CA PHE A 63 -14.32 -22.87 7.74
C PHE A 63 -14.30 -22.32 9.17
N ALA A 64 -14.91 -21.16 9.43
CA ALA A 64 -15.04 -20.69 10.81
C ALA A 64 -15.84 -21.71 11.64
N PRO A 65 -15.37 -22.05 12.84
CA PRO A 65 -16.09 -22.93 13.76
C PRO A 65 -17.25 -22.17 14.43
N LEU A 66 -18.26 -21.78 13.64
CA LEU A 66 -19.40 -20.97 14.10
C LEU A 66 -20.36 -21.78 15.01
N SER A 67 -20.44 -23.10 14.83
CA SER A 67 -21.06 -24.01 15.79
C SER A 67 -20.52 -25.44 15.67
N LYS A 68 -20.41 -26.17 16.78
CA LYS A 68 -20.02 -27.60 16.79
C LYS A 68 -21.02 -28.52 16.06
N MET A 69 -22.20 -28.01 15.71
CA MET A 69 -23.29 -28.78 15.09
C MET A 69 -23.49 -28.47 13.60
N GLU A 70 -22.76 -27.50 13.03
CA GLU A 70 -22.88 -27.19 11.60
C GLU A 70 -22.17 -28.28 10.79
N LYS A 71 -22.95 -29.20 10.21
CA LYS A 71 -22.42 -30.17 9.25
C LYS A 71 -22.11 -29.43 7.95
N PHE A 72 -20.96 -29.73 7.35
CA PHE A 72 -20.64 -29.29 6.00
C PHE A 72 -21.73 -29.81 5.05
N SER A 73 -22.51 -28.88 4.48
CA SER A 73 -23.54 -29.18 3.50
C SER A 73 -23.31 -28.31 2.27
N PHE A 74 -23.39 -28.90 1.08
CA PHE A 74 -23.24 -28.19 -0.19
C PHE A 74 -24.18 -26.98 -0.27
N ARG A 75 -25.45 -27.14 0.14
CA ARG A 75 -26.44 -26.06 0.16
C ARG A 75 -26.01 -24.89 1.06
N GLY A 76 -25.43 -25.18 2.22
CA GLY A 76 -24.94 -24.15 3.14
C GLY A 76 -23.73 -23.40 2.58
N ILE A 77 -22.81 -24.11 1.92
CA ILE A 77 -21.65 -23.50 1.25
C ILE A 77 -22.11 -22.57 0.12
N THR A 78 -23.00 -23.04 -0.75
CA THR A 78 -23.53 -22.24 -1.86
C THR A 78 -24.24 -20.99 -1.33
N GLN A 79 -25.06 -21.13 -0.28
CA GLN A 79 -25.76 -20.02 0.34
C GLN A 79 -24.79 -18.97 0.91
N LYS A 80 -23.82 -19.39 1.74
CA LYS A 80 -22.79 -18.47 2.28
C LYS A 80 -22.01 -17.78 1.15
N SER A 81 -21.67 -18.52 0.09
CA SER A 81 -20.93 -18.00 -1.06
C SER A 81 -21.72 -16.92 -1.80
N LEU A 82 -23.01 -17.15 -2.05
CA LEU A 82 -23.91 -16.18 -2.67
C LEU A 82 -24.10 -14.92 -1.80
N LEU A 83 -24.20 -15.09 -0.48
CA LEU A 83 -24.34 -13.98 0.45
C LEU A 83 -23.06 -13.12 0.53
N ILE A 84 -21.89 -13.75 0.52
CA ILE A 84 -20.59 -13.04 0.45
C ILE A 84 -20.49 -12.28 -0.87
N LEU A 85 -20.81 -12.93 -1.99
CA LEU A 85 -20.79 -12.28 -3.30
C LEU A 85 -21.79 -11.12 -3.36
N GLY A 86 -22.99 -11.30 -2.80
CA GLY A 86 -23.99 -10.24 -2.69
C GLY A 86 -23.49 -9.04 -1.87
N GLY A 87 -22.93 -9.29 -0.68
CA GLY A 87 -22.33 -8.25 0.16
C GLY A 87 -21.19 -7.50 -0.54
N TYR A 88 -20.34 -8.23 -1.27
CA TYR A 88 -19.26 -7.66 -2.07
C TYR A 88 -19.78 -6.79 -3.22
N LEU A 89 -20.79 -7.25 -3.95
CA LEU A 89 -21.39 -6.52 -5.08
C LEU A 89 -22.23 -5.32 -4.64
N ILE A 90 -22.75 -5.28 -3.41
CA ILE A 90 -23.37 -4.06 -2.86
C ILE A 90 -22.36 -2.90 -2.85
N VAL A 91 -21.08 -3.19 -2.58
CA VAL A 91 -20.02 -2.17 -2.53
C VAL A 91 -19.37 -1.97 -3.89
N MET A 92 -18.93 -3.05 -4.55
CA MET A 92 -18.17 -2.97 -5.80
C MET A 92 -19.04 -2.87 -7.05
N GLY A 93 -20.31 -3.24 -6.98
CA GLY A 93 -21.25 -3.18 -8.11
C GLY A 93 -21.40 -1.78 -8.72
N PRO A 94 -21.62 -0.71 -7.91
CA PRO A 94 -21.62 0.67 -8.42
C PRO A 94 -20.32 1.06 -9.13
N TRP A 95 -19.16 0.64 -8.58
CA TRP A 95 -17.85 0.91 -9.17
C TRP A 95 -17.66 0.18 -10.51
N PHE A 96 -18.08 -1.09 -10.59
CA PHE A 96 -18.06 -1.87 -11.82
C PHE A 96 -19.00 -1.31 -12.88
N ALA A 97 -20.19 -0.86 -12.50
CA ALA A 97 -21.10 -0.19 -13.43
C ALA A 97 -20.48 1.10 -13.99
N ARG A 98 -19.79 1.88 -13.14
CA ARG A 98 -19.02 3.05 -13.58
C ARG A 98 -17.91 2.66 -14.55
N ASN A 99 -17.13 1.62 -14.24
CA ASN A 99 -16.04 1.17 -15.12
C ASN A 99 -16.53 0.64 -16.46
N LEU A 100 -17.63 -0.12 -16.48
CA LEU A 100 -18.23 -0.58 -17.74
C LEU A 100 -18.69 0.59 -18.62
N ARG A 101 -19.25 1.65 -18.04
CA ARG A 101 -19.67 2.85 -18.79
C ARG A 101 -18.50 3.66 -19.32
N VAL A 102 -17.43 3.80 -18.54
CA VAL A 102 -16.28 4.66 -18.89
C VAL A 102 -15.25 3.92 -19.75
N PHE A 103 -15.00 2.65 -19.46
CA PHE A 103 -13.92 1.86 -20.06
C PHE A 103 -14.39 0.66 -20.87
N GLY A 104 -15.68 0.33 -20.86
CA GLY A 104 -16.19 -0.89 -21.51
C GLY A 104 -15.78 -2.20 -20.81
N SER A 105 -15.21 -2.13 -19.61
CA SER A 105 -14.69 -3.28 -18.85
C SER A 105 -14.89 -3.10 -17.34
N LEU A 106 -14.87 -4.20 -16.57
CA LEU A 106 -15.10 -4.16 -15.11
C LEU A 106 -13.97 -3.45 -14.35
N LEU A 107 -12.74 -3.58 -14.82
CA LEU A 107 -11.53 -2.99 -14.25
C LEU A 107 -10.93 -1.99 -15.23
N ALA A 108 -10.16 -1.03 -14.72
CA ALA A 108 -9.51 -0.05 -15.57
C ALA A 108 -8.52 -0.71 -16.56
N PRO A 109 -8.49 -0.27 -17.82
CA PRO A 109 -7.56 -0.78 -18.82
C PRO A 109 -6.15 -0.36 -18.41
N GLY A 110 -5.31 -1.34 -18.06
CA GLY A 110 -3.95 -1.11 -17.56
C GLY A 110 -3.60 -1.92 -16.32
N ASN A 111 -4.59 -2.33 -15.51
CA ASN A 111 -4.30 -3.08 -14.26
C ASN A 111 -3.48 -4.35 -14.50
N SER A 112 -3.76 -5.09 -15.59
CA SER A 112 -3.02 -6.31 -15.94
C SER A 112 -1.60 -6.04 -16.45
N ARG A 113 -1.29 -4.82 -16.89
CA ARG A 113 0.03 -4.44 -17.41
C ARG A 113 1.09 -4.42 -16.32
N SER A 114 0.68 -4.14 -15.08
CA SER A 114 1.55 -4.17 -13.90
C SER A 114 2.18 -5.53 -13.60
N LEU A 115 1.64 -6.63 -14.17
CA LEU A 115 2.23 -7.98 -14.07
C LEU A 115 3.55 -8.11 -14.86
N TRP A 116 3.73 -7.24 -15.86
CA TRP A 116 4.75 -7.39 -16.89
C TRP A 116 5.90 -6.39 -16.77
N ILE A 117 5.95 -5.63 -15.68
CA ILE A 117 7.04 -4.68 -15.45
C ILE A 117 8.34 -5.41 -15.06
N THR A 118 9.46 -4.81 -15.44
CA THR A 118 10.82 -5.29 -15.25
C THR A 118 11.65 -4.35 -14.37
N THR A 119 11.27 -3.06 -14.33
CA THR A 119 11.80 -2.05 -13.41
C THR A 119 10.64 -1.33 -12.70
N TYR A 120 10.92 -0.65 -11.59
CA TYR A 120 9.85 0.04 -10.85
C TYR A 120 9.34 1.28 -11.60
N ASN A 121 10.21 1.96 -12.34
CA ASN A 121 9.86 3.17 -13.10
C ASN A 121 8.85 2.87 -14.21
N GLU A 122 8.84 1.64 -14.74
CA GLU A 122 7.86 1.20 -15.73
C GLU A 122 6.40 1.25 -15.25
N LEU A 123 6.13 1.49 -13.96
CA LEU A 123 4.79 1.88 -13.49
C LEU A 123 4.27 3.15 -14.17
N PHE A 124 5.18 4.03 -14.60
CA PHE A 124 4.90 5.29 -15.29
C PHE A 124 5.29 5.23 -16.77
N ILE A 125 5.49 4.03 -17.35
CA ILE A 125 5.85 3.91 -18.76
C ILE A 125 4.73 4.41 -19.68
N TYR A 126 5.13 5.05 -20.77
CA TYR A 126 4.21 5.48 -21.82
C TYR A 126 4.73 5.10 -23.22
N PRO A 127 3.89 4.51 -24.11
CA PRO A 127 2.55 3.98 -23.83
C PRO A 127 2.57 2.68 -23.02
N ALA A 128 1.57 2.47 -22.16
CA ALA A 128 1.43 1.26 -21.33
C ALA A 128 1.26 -0.04 -22.14
N SER A 129 1.02 0.03 -23.45
CA SER A 129 0.96 -1.13 -24.36
C SER A 129 2.29 -1.84 -24.51
N GLN A 130 3.42 -1.19 -24.17
CA GLN A 130 4.75 -1.81 -24.15
C GLN A 130 4.85 -2.95 -23.13
N LEU A 131 4.11 -2.86 -22.03
CA LEU A 131 4.09 -3.86 -20.97
C LEU A 131 3.32 -5.11 -21.40
N THR A 132 4.07 -6.11 -21.85
CA THR A 132 3.57 -7.36 -22.42
C THR A 132 4.29 -8.55 -21.79
N PHE A 133 3.71 -9.74 -21.93
CA PHE A 133 4.38 -10.96 -21.48
C PHE A 133 5.72 -11.15 -22.20
N GLU A 134 5.79 -10.78 -23.48
CA GLU A 134 7.00 -10.84 -24.30
C GLU A 134 8.08 -9.90 -23.78
N HIS A 135 7.74 -8.65 -23.43
CA HIS A 135 8.66 -7.70 -22.78
C HIS A 135 9.21 -8.26 -21.47
N TRP A 136 8.32 -8.78 -20.62
CA TRP A 136 8.71 -9.38 -19.35
C TRP A 136 9.65 -10.58 -19.53
N LEU A 137 9.35 -11.47 -20.48
CA LEU A 137 10.16 -12.65 -20.78
C LEU A 137 11.51 -12.27 -21.40
N ALA A 138 11.57 -11.22 -22.22
CA ALA A 138 12.79 -10.71 -22.85
C ALA A 138 13.81 -10.17 -21.84
N SER A 139 13.37 -9.73 -20.64
CA SER A 139 14.28 -9.37 -19.54
C SER A 139 15.17 -10.53 -19.07
N GLY A 140 14.76 -11.77 -19.38
CA GLY A 140 15.50 -12.99 -19.11
C GLY A 140 15.24 -13.57 -17.72
N PHE A 141 15.36 -14.91 -17.62
CA PHE A 141 15.10 -15.64 -16.38
C PHE A 141 15.94 -15.17 -15.19
N SER A 142 17.18 -14.75 -15.43
CA SER A 142 18.05 -14.19 -14.38
C SER A 142 17.45 -12.93 -13.75
N ALA A 143 17.00 -11.97 -14.56
CA ALA A 143 16.38 -10.73 -14.08
C ALA A 143 15.06 -11.03 -13.35
N ILE A 144 14.25 -11.92 -13.91
CA ILE A 144 12.99 -12.37 -13.33
C ILE A 144 13.21 -12.93 -11.92
N ILE A 145 14.14 -13.87 -11.75
CA ILE A 145 14.43 -14.51 -10.46
C ILE A 145 15.03 -13.48 -9.49
N LYS A 146 15.99 -12.66 -9.96
CA LYS A 146 16.65 -11.64 -9.14
C LYS A 146 15.65 -10.67 -8.53
N ALA A 147 14.64 -10.24 -9.29
CA ALA A 147 13.58 -9.36 -8.79
C ALA A 147 12.78 -10.01 -7.64
N ARG A 148 12.44 -11.31 -7.75
CA ARG A 148 11.70 -12.03 -6.70
C ARG A 148 12.56 -12.30 -5.47
N THR A 149 13.83 -12.67 -5.64
CA THR A 149 14.75 -12.89 -4.50
C THR A 149 15.05 -11.60 -3.76
N TRP A 150 15.21 -10.49 -4.49
CA TRP A 150 15.35 -9.16 -3.90
C TRP A 150 14.07 -8.77 -3.14
N ALA A 151 12.90 -8.92 -3.77
CA ALA A 151 11.62 -8.62 -3.13
C ALA A 151 11.36 -9.49 -1.89
N LEU A 152 11.77 -10.76 -1.91
CA LEU A 152 11.69 -11.66 -0.76
C LEU A 152 12.47 -11.09 0.43
N GLY A 153 13.71 -10.68 0.22
CA GLY A 153 14.55 -10.06 1.25
C GLY A 153 13.94 -8.78 1.81
N ILE A 154 13.51 -7.87 0.93
CA ILE A 154 12.88 -6.60 1.32
C ILE A 154 11.57 -6.83 2.08
N ASN A 155 10.68 -7.68 1.59
CA ASN A 155 9.40 -7.95 2.26
C ASN A 155 9.57 -8.67 3.60
N LEU A 156 10.60 -9.52 3.75
CA LEU A 156 10.96 -10.11 5.05
C LEU A 156 11.44 -9.02 6.03
N GLN A 157 12.34 -8.14 5.58
CA GLN A 157 12.80 -7.01 6.39
C GLN A 157 11.64 -6.13 6.83
N ARG A 158 10.73 -5.79 5.91
CA ARG A 158 9.51 -5.02 6.20
C ARG A 158 8.60 -5.72 7.21
N SER A 159 8.43 -7.04 7.09
CA SER A 159 7.64 -7.82 8.07
C SER A 159 8.18 -7.68 9.49
N LEU A 160 9.51 -7.71 9.66
CA LEU A 160 10.15 -7.56 10.96
C LEU A 160 10.13 -6.12 11.45
N ALA A 161 10.51 -5.17 10.59
CA ALA A 161 10.68 -3.78 10.95
C ALA A 161 9.35 -3.05 11.14
N GLU A 162 8.41 -3.23 10.20
CA GLU A 162 7.20 -2.42 10.13
C GLU A 162 6.03 -3.10 10.86
N GLN A 163 5.75 -4.37 10.58
CA GLN A 163 4.67 -5.08 11.28
C GLN A 163 5.07 -5.46 12.70
N GLY A 164 6.33 -5.88 12.87
CA GLY A 164 6.90 -6.26 14.16
C GLY A 164 7.46 -5.10 14.97
N ILE A 165 7.47 -3.86 14.47
CA ILE A 165 8.11 -2.70 15.10
C ILE A 165 9.53 -3.06 15.61
N ILE A 166 10.22 -3.96 14.88
CA ILE A 166 11.48 -4.62 15.24
C ILE A 166 11.39 -5.50 16.50
N PHE A 167 11.08 -4.91 17.66
CA PHE A 167 11.15 -5.59 18.97
C PHE A 167 9.87 -6.36 19.34
N LEU A 168 8.71 -6.08 18.72
CA LEU A 168 7.51 -6.89 18.92
C LEU A 168 7.56 -8.19 18.11
N ALA A 169 8.33 -8.25 17.02
CA ALA A 169 8.45 -9.41 16.14
C ALA A 169 8.61 -10.75 16.88
N PRO A 170 9.58 -10.95 17.81
CA PRO A 170 9.72 -12.22 18.52
C PRO A 170 8.48 -12.57 19.36
N PHE A 171 7.83 -11.59 19.98
CA PHE A 171 6.62 -11.82 20.76
C PHE A 171 5.41 -12.12 19.87
N ILE A 172 5.30 -11.48 18.71
CA ILE A 172 4.26 -11.82 17.72
C ILE A 172 4.43 -13.26 17.27
N LEU A 173 5.65 -13.71 16.95
CA LEU A 173 5.93 -15.09 16.56
C LEU A 173 5.60 -16.10 17.67
N LEU A 174 5.98 -15.80 18.92
CA LEU A 174 5.62 -16.63 20.08
C LEU A 174 4.10 -16.64 20.34
N GLY A 175 3.41 -15.53 20.09
CA GLY A 175 1.95 -15.42 20.17
C GLY A 175 1.26 -16.25 19.10
N LEU A 176 1.70 -16.14 17.84
CA LEU A 176 1.25 -16.97 16.70
C LEU A 176 1.42 -18.45 17.02
N TRP A 177 2.59 -18.84 17.56
CA TRP A 177 2.86 -20.23 17.95
C TRP A 177 1.97 -20.70 19.11
N GLY A 178 1.86 -19.88 20.16
CA GLY A 178 1.03 -20.19 21.33
C GLY A 178 -0.45 -20.33 20.99
N MET A 179 -0.95 -19.52 20.06
CA MET A 179 -2.33 -19.52 19.61
C MET A 179 -2.56 -20.26 18.29
N ARG A 180 -1.62 -21.12 17.84
CA ARG A 180 -1.70 -21.85 16.56
C ARG A 180 -2.92 -22.76 16.39
N LYS A 181 -3.63 -23.07 17.48
CA LYS A 181 -4.88 -23.84 17.46
C LYS A 181 -6.12 -22.97 17.20
N ASP A 182 -6.02 -21.66 17.41
CA ASP A 182 -7.11 -20.72 17.15
C ASP A 182 -7.28 -20.53 15.63
N PHE A 183 -8.52 -20.70 15.14
CA PHE A 183 -8.83 -20.57 13.72
C PHE A 183 -8.47 -19.19 13.17
N ARG A 184 -8.71 -18.11 13.93
CA ARG A 184 -8.46 -16.74 13.49
C ARG A 184 -6.98 -16.48 13.33
N VAL A 185 -6.16 -17.03 14.21
CA VAL A 185 -4.70 -16.92 14.16
C VAL A 185 -4.13 -17.70 12.97
N ARG A 186 -4.67 -18.91 12.71
CA ARG A 186 -4.32 -19.68 11.50
C ARG A 186 -4.72 -18.94 10.23
N LEU A 187 -5.93 -18.37 10.20
CA LEU A 187 -6.42 -17.58 9.08
C LEU A 187 -5.56 -16.32 8.88
N ALA A 188 -5.19 -15.60 9.94
CA ALA A 188 -4.29 -14.46 9.86
C ALA A 188 -2.92 -14.83 9.30
N GLY A 189 -2.32 -15.93 9.77
CA GLY A 189 -1.07 -16.44 9.21
C GLY A 189 -1.20 -16.85 7.73
N PHE A 190 -2.33 -17.44 7.35
CA PHE A 190 -2.62 -17.77 5.95
C PHE A 190 -2.80 -16.54 5.07
N ILE A 191 -3.56 -15.53 5.53
CA ILE A 191 -3.75 -14.26 4.84
C ILE A 191 -2.41 -13.55 4.67
N TRP A 192 -1.63 -13.47 5.75
CA TRP A 192 -0.28 -12.91 5.72
C TRP A 192 0.60 -13.59 4.67
N LEU A 193 0.63 -14.93 4.68
CA LEU A 193 1.43 -15.70 3.73
C LEU A 193 0.97 -15.50 2.29
N CYS A 194 -0.34 -15.49 2.03
CA CYS A 194 -0.87 -15.22 0.69
C CYS A 194 -0.48 -13.82 0.21
N THR A 195 -0.69 -12.79 1.04
CA THR A 195 -0.31 -11.41 0.70
C THR A 195 1.18 -11.27 0.48
N PHE A 196 2.00 -11.90 1.33
CA PHE A 196 3.45 -11.93 1.20
C PHE A 196 3.88 -12.59 -0.11
N LEU A 197 3.32 -13.74 -0.48
CA LEU A 197 3.64 -14.44 -1.72
C LEU A 197 3.20 -13.67 -2.95
N VAL A 198 1.99 -13.07 -2.94
CA VAL A 198 1.52 -12.24 -4.06
C VAL A 198 2.45 -11.04 -4.26
N MET A 199 2.81 -10.34 -3.18
CA MET A 199 3.67 -9.16 -3.23
C MET A 199 5.16 -9.49 -3.42
N THR A 200 5.55 -10.76 -3.34
CA THR A 200 6.93 -11.19 -3.56
C THR A 200 7.11 -11.84 -4.92
N VAL A 201 6.15 -12.63 -5.38
CA VAL A 201 6.27 -13.46 -6.58
C VAL A 201 5.57 -12.82 -7.78
N VAL A 202 4.34 -12.35 -7.58
CA VAL A 202 3.49 -11.79 -8.64
C VAL A 202 3.84 -10.33 -8.88
N PHE A 203 4.00 -9.55 -7.81
CA PHE A 203 4.30 -8.11 -7.87
C PHE A 203 5.58 -7.75 -7.10
N PRO A 204 6.76 -8.33 -7.45
CA PRO A 204 7.99 -8.16 -6.67
C PRO A 204 8.42 -6.69 -6.51
N LEU A 205 8.31 -5.91 -7.58
CA LEU A 205 8.76 -4.52 -7.62
C LEU A 205 7.83 -3.62 -6.81
N GLN A 206 6.52 -3.73 -7.01
CA GLN A 206 5.53 -2.98 -6.25
C GLN A 206 5.51 -3.39 -4.78
N GLY A 207 5.59 -4.69 -4.50
CA GLY A 207 5.57 -5.23 -3.15
C GLY A 207 6.72 -4.70 -2.30
N ALA A 208 7.94 -4.81 -2.81
CA ALA A 208 9.16 -4.36 -2.13
C ALA A 208 9.21 -2.83 -1.93
N ARG A 209 8.68 -2.06 -2.88
CA ARG A 209 8.63 -0.59 -2.84
C ARG A 209 7.45 -0.03 -2.02
N GLY A 210 6.74 -0.87 -1.27
CA GLY A 210 5.74 -0.43 -0.28
C GLY A 210 4.39 -1.14 -0.42
N GLY A 211 4.12 -1.78 -1.55
CA GLY A 211 2.88 -2.52 -1.79
C GLY A 211 2.58 -3.54 -0.68
N PHE A 212 3.58 -4.31 -0.27
CA PHE A 212 3.42 -5.28 0.83
C PHE A 212 3.12 -4.60 2.17
N PHE A 213 3.81 -3.50 2.48
CA PHE A 213 3.59 -2.73 3.70
C PHE A 213 2.12 -2.29 3.80
N HIS A 214 1.60 -1.63 2.77
CA HIS A 214 0.20 -1.16 2.77
C HIS A 214 -0.81 -2.32 2.78
N SER A 215 -0.55 -3.38 2.02
CA SER A 215 -1.45 -4.55 1.96
C SER A 215 -1.54 -5.32 3.27
N SER A 216 -0.41 -5.39 4.00
CA SER A 216 -0.34 -6.07 5.29
C SER A 216 -0.92 -5.26 6.45
N ALA A 217 -1.25 -3.98 6.25
CA ALA A 217 -1.81 -3.09 7.27
C ALA A 217 -3.08 -3.66 7.93
N ALA A 218 -3.91 -4.37 7.16
CA ALA A 218 -5.11 -5.03 7.64
C ALA A 218 -4.86 -6.14 8.69
N LEU A 219 -3.63 -6.67 8.75
CA LEU A 219 -3.24 -7.70 9.72
C LEU A 219 -2.63 -7.11 10.99
N LEU A 220 -2.22 -5.84 10.99
CA LEU A 220 -1.58 -5.22 12.16
C LEU A 220 -2.39 -5.38 13.46
N PRO A 221 -3.71 -5.16 13.48
CA PRO A 221 -4.47 -5.29 14.73
C PRO A 221 -4.39 -6.70 15.35
N ILE A 222 -4.47 -7.76 14.54
CA ILE A 222 -4.39 -9.13 15.05
C ILE A 222 -2.95 -9.51 15.41
N LEU A 223 -1.96 -9.07 14.62
CA LEU A 223 -0.55 -9.31 14.93
C LEU A 223 -0.15 -8.63 16.25
N TRP A 224 -0.53 -7.37 16.45
CA TRP A 224 -0.23 -6.64 17.68
C TRP A 224 -1.00 -7.17 18.89
N ALA A 225 -2.22 -7.70 18.70
CA ALA A 225 -2.94 -8.40 19.76
C ALA A 225 -2.25 -9.71 20.21
N LEU A 226 -1.43 -10.33 19.34
CA LEU A 226 -0.65 -11.53 19.67
C LEU A 226 0.66 -11.23 20.40
N ALA A 227 1.21 -10.03 20.27
CA ALA A 227 2.43 -9.61 20.98
C ALA A 227 2.35 -9.82 22.51
N PRO A 228 1.33 -9.34 23.24
CA PRO A 228 1.24 -9.57 24.69
C PRO A 228 1.08 -11.06 25.04
N VAL A 229 0.43 -11.85 24.19
CA VAL A 229 0.33 -13.31 24.38
C VAL A 229 1.70 -13.97 24.29
N GLY A 230 2.51 -13.60 23.30
CA GLY A 230 3.86 -14.12 23.17
C GLY A 230 4.80 -13.63 24.26
N LEU A 231 4.65 -12.39 24.73
CA LEU A 231 5.38 -11.88 25.89
C LEU A 231 5.08 -12.74 27.13
N ASN A 232 3.80 -12.99 27.43
CA ASN A 232 3.40 -13.84 28.55
C ASN A 232 3.98 -15.26 28.43
N ASN A 233 3.98 -15.83 27.22
CA ASN A 233 4.59 -17.15 26.97
C ASN A 233 6.10 -17.13 27.23
N ALA A 234 6.81 -16.08 26.80
CA ALA A 234 8.24 -15.90 27.03
C ALA A 234 8.55 -15.77 28.53
N LEU A 235 7.77 -14.96 29.26
CA LEU A 235 7.94 -14.76 30.70
C LEU A 235 7.63 -16.02 31.50
N ALA A 236 6.59 -16.78 31.13
CA ALA A 236 6.29 -18.05 31.77
C ALA A 236 7.40 -19.08 31.55
N TRP A 237 8.01 -19.11 30.36
CA TRP A 237 9.19 -19.93 30.09
C TRP A 237 10.39 -19.47 30.94
N ALA A 238 10.66 -18.16 30.99
CA ALA A 238 11.76 -17.61 31.79
C ALA A 238 11.58 -17.85 33.30
N GLY A 239 10.35 -17.77 33.81
CA GLY A 239 10.02 -18.13 35.20
C GLY A 239 10.37 -19.58 35.52
N ARG A 240 10.06 -20.52 34.60
CA ARG A 240 10.39 -21.94 34.77
C ARG A 240 11.88 -22.26 34.66
N VAL A 241 12.58 -21.62 33.72
CA VAL A 241 13.98 -21.97 33.39
C VAL A 241 14.99 -21.17 34.22
N ARG A 242 14.67 -19.91 34.55
CA ARG A 242 15.57 -18.97 35.23
C ARG A 242 15.10 -18.58 36.63
N GLY A 243 13.97 -19.11 37.10
CA GLY A 243 13.42 -18.79 38.42
C GLY A 243 12.93 -17.35 38.57
N TRP A 244 12.63 -16.65 37.46
CA TRP A 244 12.16 -15.26 37.51
C TRP A 244 10.83 -15.13 38.25
N ASN A 245 10.69 -14.08 39.06
CA ASN A 245 9.39 -13.69 39.60
C ASN A 245 8.51 -13.16 38.45
N ILE A 246 7.52 -13.96 38.06
CA ILE A 246 6.67 -13.67 36.89
C ILE A 246 5.92 -12.35 37.04
N ARG A 247 5.47 -12.01 38.26
CA ARG A 247 4.71 -10.77 38.50
C ARG A 247 5.58 -9.54 38.27
N GLU A 248 6.78 -9.55 38.83
CA GLU A 248 7.75 -8.47 38.67
C GLU A 248 8.23 -8.35 37.22
N ALA A 249 8.62 -9.47 36.61
CA ALA A 249 9.03 -9.49 35.20
C ALA A 249 7.91 -9.02 34.27
N SER A 250 6.65 -9.41 34.51
CA SER A 250 5.52 -8.93 33.71
C SER A 250 5.36 -7.42 33.78
N LEU A 251 5.52 -6.80 34.94
CA LEU A 251 5.43 -5.35 35.08
C LEU A 251 6.57 -4.65 34.31
N ILE A 252 7.81 -5.12 34.50
CA ILE A 252 8.99 -4.54 33.86
C ILE A 252 8.91 -4.66 32.33
N PHE A 253 8.69 -5.87 31.80
CA PHE A 253 8.73 -6.09 30.36
C PHE A 253 7.50 -5.50 29.64
N SER A 254 6.32 -5.51 30.26
CA SER A 254 5.16 -4.84 29.67
C SER A 254 5.34 -3.32 29.68
N GLY A 255 5.90 -2.77 30.77
CA GLY A 255 6.27 -1.36 30.85
C GLY A 255 7.31 -0.97 29.80
N ALA A 256 8.35 -1.79 29.61
CA ALA A 256 9.36 -1.58 28.58
C ALA A 256 8.78 -1.63 27.16
N VAL A 257 7.93 -2.63 26.86
CA VAL A 257 7.25 -2.73 25.56
C VAL A 257 6.40 -1.48 25.28
N LEU A 258 5.61 -1.03 26.27
CA LEU A 258 4.81 0.18 26.14
C LEU A 258 5.69 1.42 25.95
N PHE A 259 6.72 1.57 26.77
CA PHE A 259 7.69 2.68 26.69
C PHE A 259 8.36 2.75 25.33
N PHE A 260 8.92 1.64 24.82
CA PHE A 260 9.57 1.62 23.50
C PHE A 260 8.58 1.85 22.36
N THR A 261 7.34 1.37 22.48
CA THR A 261 6.29 1.66 21.48
C THR A 261 6.00 3.16 21.42
N ILE A 262 5.83 3.81 22.58
CA ILE A 262 5.60 5.26 22.67
C ILE A 262 6.83 6.01 22.17
N LEU A 263 8.03 5.65 22.63
CA LEU A 263 9.28 6.30 22.26
C LEU A 263 9.51 6.25 20.75
N LEU A 264 9.37 5.08 20.11
CA LEU A 264 9.53 4.96 18.66
C LEU A 264 8.43 5.71 17.90
N SER A 265 7.19 5.70 18.40
CA SER A 265 6.10 6.45 17.78
C SER A 265 6.35 7.96 17.85
N VAL A 266 6.74 8.47 19.02
CA VAL A 266 7.10 9.88 19.23
C VAL A 266 8.33 10.25 18.41
N PHE A 267 9.34 9.39 18.33
CA PHE A 267 10.51 9.62 17.48
C PHE A 267 10.16 9.65 15.99
N ALA A 268 9.32 8.72 15.52
CA ALA A 268 8.90 8.67 14.12
C ALA A 268 8.03 9.87 13.71
N VAL A 269 7.15 10.34 14.61
CA VAL A 269 6.35 11.55 14.39
C VAL A 269 7.23 12.79 14.53
N GLY A 270 8.02 12.87 15.61
CA GLY A 270 8.90 13.98 15.93
C GLY A 270 9.98 14.22 14.87
N SER A 271 10.59 13.17 14.32
CA SER A 271 11.55 13.31 13.21
C SER A 271 10.92 13.90 11.95
N LYS A 272 9.62 13.71 11.73
CA LYS A 272 8.88 14.32 10.61
C LYS A 272 8.39 15.73 10.91
N MET A 273 8.00 16.02 12.16
CA MET A 273 7.44 17.31 12.55
C MET A 273 8.49 18.33 13.00
N LEU A 274 9.54 17.89 13.70
CA LEU A 274 10.55 18.72 14.36
C LEU A 274 11.91 18.67 13.66
N GLY A 275 12.08 17.84 12.63
CA GLY A 275 13.20 18.07 11.72
C GLY A 275 13.04 19.47 11.16
N GLU A 276 14.07 20.30 11.22
CA GLU A 276 14.07 21.60 10.55
C GLU A 276 15.23 21.56 9.56
N GLU A 277 14.90 21.60 8.28
CA GLU A 277 15.86 21.94 7.24
C GLU A 277 15.45 23.30 6.71
N ASN A 278 16.32 24.32 6.88
CA ASN A 278 16.06 25.71 6.52
C ASN A 278 14.84 26.36 7.23
N GLY A 279 14.54 25.94 8.47
CA GLY A 279 13.45 26.52 9.28
C GLY A 279 12.05 26.06 8.87
N VAL A 280 11.94 25.03 8.02
CA VAL A 280 10.68 24.41 7.61
C VAL A 280 10.68 22.95 8.03
N SER A 281 9.56 22.51 8.61
CA SER A 281 9.34 21.11 8.95
C SER A 281 9.24 20.26 7.66
N PRO A 282 9.89 19.08 7.57
CA PRO A 282 9.69 18.12 6.48
C PRO A 282 8.21 17.77 6.24
N TRP A 283 7.38 17.92 7.27
CA TRP A 283 5.93 17.77 7.18
C TRP A 283 5.27 18.80 6.26
N GLU A 284 5.73 20.05 6.30
CA GLU A 284 5.18 21.19 5.56
C GLU A 284 5.98 21.51 4.29
N GLN A 285 7.21 21.01 4.18
CA GLN A 285 8.14 21.31 3.09
C GLN A 285 7.52 21.07 1.71
N ASN A 286 6.85 19.93 1.48
CA ASN A 286 6.22 19.63 0.19
C ASN A 286 5.09 20.62 -0.15
N GLN A 287 4.28 20.98 0.85
CA GLN A 287 3.18 21.93 0.66
C GLN A 287 3.74 23.31 0.29
N ILE A 288 4.71 23.81 1.06
CA ILE A 288 5.33 25.11 0.83
C ILE A 288 6.04 25.14 -0.52
N THR A 289 6.78 24.08 -0.86
CA THR A 289 7.49 23.95 -2.14
C THR A 289 6.51 24.00 -3.32
N TYR A 290 5.45 23.18 -3.31
CA TYR A 290 4.48 23.17 -4.41
C TYR A 290 3.64 24.46 -4.50
N GLN A 291 3.31 25.09 -3.37
CA GLN A 291 2.65 26.40 -3.39
C GLN A 291 3.56 27.49 -3.98
N LYS A 292 4.85 27.50 -3.62
CA LYS A 292 5.84 28.43 -4.19
C LYS A 292 6.07 28.22 -5.68
N LEU A 293 6.12 26.95 -6.13
CA LEU A 293 6.22 26.62 -7.55
C LEU A 293 4.97 27.08 -8.32
N GLU A 294 3.78 26.92 -7.74
CA GLU A 294 2.51 27.38 -8.32
C GLU A 294 2.43 28.92 -8.44
N GLU A 295 2.83 29.64 -7.39
CA GLU A 295 2.90 31.11 -7.41
C GLU A 295 3.86 31.60 -8.49
N THR A 296 5.01 30.92 -8.63
CA THR A 296 6.00 31.23 -9.66
C THR A 296 5.46 30.98 -11.07
N LEU A 297 4.83 29.82 -11.31
CA LEU A 297 4.21 29.48 -12.59
C LEU A 297 3.16 30.53 -12.98
N THR A 298 2.32 30.94 -12.03
CA THR A 298 1.32 31.99 -12.24
C THR A 298 2.00 33.33 -12.58
N GLY A 299 3.12 33.64 -11.93
CA GLY A 299 3.96 34.80 -12.25
C GLY A 299 4.51 34.80 -13.69
N PHE A 300 4.75 33.62 -14.27
CA PHE A 300 5.11 33.44 -15.68
C PHE A 300 3.90 33.38 -16.64
N GLY A 301 2.69 33.63 -16.13
CA GLY A 301 1.46 33.70 -16.91
C GLY A 301 0.75 32.36 -17.11
N ALA A 302 1.05 31.32 -16.31
CA ALA A 302 0.30 30.07 -16.33
C ALA A 302 -1.17 30.32 -15.97
N LEU A 303 -2.10 29.89 -16.81
CA LEU A 303 -3.53 29.98 -16.57
C LEU A 303 -3.99 28.83 -15.67
N PRO A 304 -5.06 28.98 -14.87
CA PRO A 304 -5.55 27.89 -13.99
C PRO A 304 -5.95 26.59 -14.72
N ALA A 305 -6.20 26.66 -16.03
CA ALA A 305 -6.54 25.50 -16.85
C ALA A 305 -5.32 24.70 -17.30
N ASP A 306 -4.12 25.29 -17.25
CA ASP A 306 -2.89 24.70 -17.73
C ASP A 306 -2.47 23.53 -16.85
N VAL A 307 -1.96 22.46 -17.48
CA VAL A 307 -1.62 21.20 -16.83
C VAL A 307 -0.10 21.07 -16.65
N VAL A 308 0.30 20.64 -15.45
CA VAL A 308 1.71 20.49 -15.08
C VAL A 308 2.13 19.03 -15.07
N LEU A 309 3.31 18.72 -15.63
CA LEU A 309 4.00 17.45 -15.42
C LEU A 309 4.93 17.57 -14.20
N THR A 310 4.80 16.67 -13.22
CA THR A 310 5.63 16.61 -12.00
C THR A 310 5.75 15.16 -11.51
N ILE A 311 6.78 14.86 -10.72
CA ILE A 311 7.01 13.51 -10.18
C ILE A 311 5.91 13.10 -9.17
N ASP A 312 5.36 14.05 -8.40
CA ASP A 312 4.26 13.83 -7.45
C ASP A 312 2.99 14.58 -7.90
N SER A 313 2.39 14.11 -8.99
CA SER A 313 1.17 14.73 -9.51
C SER A 313 -0.01 14.71 -8.52
N PRO A 314 -0.23 13.66 -7.70
CA PRO A 314 -1.28 13.69 -6.68
C PRO A 314 -1.01 14.71 -5.56
N GLY A 315 0.24 14.81 -5.10
CA GLY A 315 0.66 15.78 -4.09
C GLY A 315 0.51 17.21 -4.61
N TYR A 316 1.02 17.48 -5.81
CA TYR A 316 0.88 18.79 -6.44
C TYR A 316 -0.59 19.22 -6.52
N TYR A 317 -1.47 18.37 -7.08
CA TYR A 317 -2.90 18.65 -7.14
C TYR A 317 -3.52 18.88 -5.74
N ALA A 318 -3.15 18.09 -4.73
CA ALA A 318 -3.70 18.22 -3.39
C ALA A 318 -3.43 19.59 -2.78
N TYR A 319 -2.25 20.17 -3.02
CA TYR A 319 -1.85 21.45 -2.43
C TYR A 319 -2.18 22.68 -3.29
N THR A 320 -2.25 22.55 -4.62
CA THR A 320 -2.43 23.69 -5.54
C THR A 320 -3.79 23.70 -6.24
N GLN A 321 -4.49 22.57 -6.27
CA GLN A 321 -5.70 22.32 -7.08
C GLN A 321 -5.49 22.44 -8.60
N ARG A 322 -4.24 22.62 -9.07
CA ARG A 322 -3.89 22.60 -10.50
C ARG A 322 -3.81 21.16 -10.98
N ARG A 323 -4.36 20.92 -12.18
CA ARG A 323 -4.28 19.61 -12.85
C ARG A 323 -2.83 19.23 -13.09
N ALA A 324 -2.48 18.01 -12.71
CA ALA A 324 -1.13 17.51 -12.86
C ALA A 324 -1.10 16.11 -13.48
N LEU A 325 -0.05 15.86 -14.26
CA LEU A 325 0.30 14.59 -14.87
C LEU A 325 1.60 14.09 -14.24
N ALA A 326 1.71 12.78 -14.06
CA ALA A 326 2.98 12.18 -13.65
C ALA A 326 3.97 12.27 -14.82
N ILE A 327 5.23 12.59 -14.52
CA ILE A 327 6.32 12.49 -15.50
C ILE A 327 6.48 11.00 -15.89
N PRO A 328 6.41 10.65 -17.18
CA PRO A 328 6.55 9.26 -17.61
C PRO A 328 8.00 8.77 -17.48
N ASP A 329 8.17 7.46 -17.40
CA ASP A 329 9.49 6.83 -17.53
C ASP A 329 9.96 6.92 -19.01
N GLY A 330 11.15 7.49 -19.22
CA GLY A 330 11.75 7.67 -20.54
C GLY A 330 12.53 8.97 -20.70
N GLU A 331 12.96 9.24 -21.93
CA GLU A 331 13.65 10.48 -22.31
C GLU A 331 12.67 11.67 -22.45
N VAL A 332 13.22 12.88 -22.65
CA VAL A 332 12.46 14.14 -22.81
C VAL A 332 11.31 14.01 -23.82
N GLN A 333 11.54 13.30 -24.93
CA GLN A 333 10.54 13.11 -25.97
C GLN A 333 9.28 12.38 -25.45
N VAL A 334 9.42 11.43 -24.52
CA VAL A 334 8.28 10.70 -23.95
C VAL A 334 7.40 11.65 -23.12
N SER A 335 8.03 12.54 -22.34
CA SER A 335 7.33 13.60 -21.60
C SER A 335 6.60 14.56 -22.53
N LEU A 336 7.22 14.95 -23.65
CA LEU A 336 6.58 15.78 -24.68
C LEU A 336 5.39 15.06 -25.36
N ASP A 337 5.51 13.76 -25.63
CA ASP A 337 4.43 12.96 -26.22
C ASP A 337 3.23 12.82 -25.26
N VAL A 338 3.50 12.64 -23.96
CA VAL A 338 2.48 12.62 -22.90
C VAL A 338 1.83 14.00 -22.79
N ALA A 339 2.61 15.08 -22.74
CA ALA A 339 2.11 16.44 -22.69
C ALA A 339 1.22 16.74 -23.90
N LYS A 340 1.66 16.43 -25.12
CA LYS A 340 0.86 16.62 -26.34
C LYS A 340 -0.46 15.84 -26.31
N LYS A 341 -0.46 14.62 -25.78
CA LYS A 341 -1.68 13.78 -25.75
C LYS A 341 -2.68 14.21 -24.68
N PHE A 342 -2.18 14.61 -23.50
CA PHE A 342 -3.01 14.88 -22.34
C PHE A 342 -3.13 16.37 -22.00
N GLY A 343 -2.58 17.24 -22.85
CA GLY A 343 -2.63 18.69 -22.72
C GLY A 343 -1.73 19.23 -21.62
N GLY A 344 -0.50 18.73 -21.51
CA GLY A 344 0.53 19.25 -20.61
C GLY A 344 1.16 20.53 -21.16
N ASP A 345 1.24 21.56 -20.33
CA ASP A 345 1.70 22.89 -20.70
C ASP A 345 3.03 23.26 -20.02
N PHE A 346 3.30 22.68 -18.85
CA PHE A 346 4.51 22.92 -18.08
C PHE A 346 5.12 21.61 -17.57
N LEU A 347 6.44 21.61 -17.39
CA LEU A 347 7.20 20.53 -16.75
C LEU A 347 7.93 21.10 -15.53
N LEU A 348 7.67 20.52 -14.36
CA LEU A 348 8.40 20.75 -13.12
C LEU A 348 9.36 19.59 -12.91
N LEU A 349 10.63 19.81 -13.18
CA LEU A 349 11.67 18.78 -13.06
C LEU A 349 12.40 18.94 -11.72
N GLU A 350 12.01 18.11 -10.75
CA GLU A 350 12.56 18.06 -9.41
C GLU A 350 13.88 17.25 -9.39
N SER A 351 14.64 17.34 -8.29
CA SER A 351 15.86 16.53 -8.11
C SER A 351 15.60 15.02 -8.14
N ASP A 352 14.40 14.58 -7.73
CA ASP A 352 13.90 13.23 -7.96
C ASP A 352 13.13 13.20 -9.30
N HIS A 353 13.74 12.59 -10.31
CA HIS A 353 13.20 12.50 -11.66
C HIS A 353 13.58 11.16 -12.33
N PRO A 354 12.87 10.76 -13.41
CA PRO A 354 13.27 9.59 -14.19
C PRO A 354 14.68 9.74 -14.76
N GLU A 355 15.46 8.65 -14.74
CA GLU A 355 16.86 8.63 -15.16
C GLU A 355 17.08 9.17 -16.59
N GLY A 356 16.10 8.97 -17.49
CA GLY A 356 16.13 9.51 -18.86
C GLY A 356 16.07 11.04 -18.96
N LEU A 357 15.86 11.74 -17.84
CA LEU A 357 15.85 13.21 -17.76
C LEU A 357 17.07 13.78 -17.04
N ASN A 358 18.07 12.97 -16.66
CA ASN A 358 19.29 13.43 -16.00
C ASN A 358 19.99 14.53 -16.81
N ASP A 359 20.18 14.33 -18.13
CA ASP A 359 20.82 15.32 -19.00
C ASP A 359 20.05 16.64 -19.03
N LEU A 360 18.71 16.57 -19.01
CA LEU A 360 17.86 17.76 -18.96
C LEU A 360 17.98 18.49 -17.61
N TYR A 361 18.11 17.74 -16.52
CA TYR A 361 18.31 18.31 -15.19
C TYR A 361 19.68 18.99 -15.07
N GLU A 362 20.74 18.35 -15.57
CA GLU A 362 22.10 18.92 -15.54
C GLU A 362 22.28 20.09 -16.53
N HIS A 363 21.55 20.08 -17.65
CA HIS A 363 21.68 21.05 -18.74
C HIS A 363 20.32 21.62 -19.20
N PRO A 364 19.61 22.38 -18.35
CA PRO A 364 18.22 22.80 -18.59
C PRO A 364 18.05 23.74 -19.80
N GLU A 365 19.09 24.41 -20.28
CA GLU A 365 18.97 25.38 -21.39
C GLU A 365 18.93 24.73 -22.80
N THR A 366 19.13 23.42 -22.91
CA THR A 366 19.43 22.76 -24.19
C THR A 366 18.32 21.96 -24.92
N PRO A 367 17.10 21.73 -24.39
CA PRO A 367 16.16 20.82 -25.06
C PRO A 367 15.31 21.48 -26.16
N PHE A 368 15.14 20.74 -27.26
CA PHE A 368 14.13 21.03 -28.29
C PHE A 368 12.72 20.76 -27.72
N GLY A 369 11.79 21.71 -27.88
CA GLY A 369 10.38 21.55 -27.44
C GLY A 369 10.07 21.99 -26.02
N LEU A 370 11.07 22.40 -25.23
CA LEU A 370 10.90 23.01 -23.91
C LEU A 370 11.51 24.43 -23.89
N GLU A 371 10.85 25.35 -23.22
CA GLU A 371 11.36 26.68 -22.88
C GLU A 371 11.68 26.68 -21.38
N TYR A 372 12.97 26.73 -21.04
CA TYR A 372 13.38 26.90 -19.66
C TYR A 372 12.99 28.29 -19.15
N LEU A 373 12.27 28.34 -18.03
CA LEU A 373 11.79 29.58 -17.43
C LEU A 373 12.67 30.01 -16.25
N THR A 374 12.88 29.12 -15.28
CA THR A 374 13.65 29.40 -14.07
C THR A 374 13.95 28.13 -13.28
N THR A 375 14.74 28.26 -12.22
CA THR A 375 14.96 27.25 -11.18
C THR A 375 14.59 27.81 -9.83
N ILE A 376 13.84 27.04 -9.03
CA ILE A 376 13.51 27.37 -7.65
C ILE A 376 13.69 26.15 -6.77
N ASP A 377 14.46 26.31 -5.69
CA ASP A 377 14.71 25.26 -4.68
C ASP A 377 15.13 23.91 -5.31
N GLY A 378 15.96 23.96 -6.36
CA GLY A 378 16.45 22.78 -7.08
C GLY A 378 15.45 22.14 -8.06
N THR A 379 14.32 22.79 -8.32
CA THR A 379 13.33 22.37 -9.33
C THR A 379 13.41 23.27 -10.55
N HIS A 380 13.60 22.68 -11.73
CA HIS A 380 13.61 23.40 -13.01
C HIS A 380 12.19 23.50 -13.57
N ILE A 381 11.80 24.70 -14.00
CA ILE A 381 10.49 24.97 -14.56
C ILE A 381 10.64 25.18 -16.06
N PHE A 382 9.89 24.40 -16.85
CA PHE A 382 9.84 24.52 -18.30
C PHE A 382 8.41 24.77 -18.77
N ARG A 383 8.26 25.58 -19.81
CA ARG A 383 7.05 25.63 -20.64
C ARG A 383 7.21 24.69 -21.82
N ILE A 384 6.16 23.93 -22.13
CA ILE A 384 6.11 23.00 -23.26
C ILE A 384 5.62 23.76 -24.50
N LYS A 385 6.31 23.60 -25.64
CA LYS A 385 6.02 24.33 -26.88
C LYS A 385 5.10 23.58 -27.85
#